data_AF-A0A851IZX3-F1
#
_entry.id   AF-A0A851IZX3-F1
#
_cell.length_a   1.000
_cell.length_b   1.000
_cell.length_c   1.000
_cell.angle_alpha   90.00
_cell.angle_beta   90.00
_cell.angle_gamma   90.00
#
_symmetry.space_group_name_H-M   'P 1'
#
loop_
_entity.id
_entity.type
_entity.pdbx_description
1 polymer ?
#
loop_
_entity_poly.entity_id
_entity_poly.type
_entity_poly.pdbx_seq_one_letter_code
_entity_poly.pdbx_strand_id
1 'polypeptide(L)'
;SFQESRYIEDSSNKNGVISLIFSLKEEVGALAKVLRTFEEKGINLTHIESRPSRLNKDEYEFFINLEGKNVPALDKIIKSLRSDIGATVHELSRTKKKDAVPWFPRSIQELDRFANQILSYGAELDADHPGFKDPIYRARRKEFANIAYNYRHGQPIPRVTYTEEEKKTWGTVFRELKSLYPTHACYEHNHVFPLLEKYCGYREDNIPQLEDVSNFLQSCTGFRLRPVAGLLSSRDFLAGLAFRVFHSTQYIRHSSKPMYTPEPDICHELLGHVPLFADPSFAQFSQEIGLASLGAPDDFIEKLATV
;
A
#
# COMPACT_ATOMS: atom_id res chain seq x y z
N SER A 1 15.10 -28.33 -3.82
CA SER A 1 14.99 -27.23 -2.85
C SER A 1 13.62 -26.60 -3.06
N PHE A 2 12.76 -26.61 -2.04
CA PHE A 2 11.53 -25.84 -2.09
C PHE A 2 11.93 -24.38 -1.91
N GLN A 3 11.81 -23.59 -2.97
CA GLN A 3 11.91 -22.14 -2.89
C GLN A 3 10.60 -21.71 -2.23
N GLU A 4 10.63 -21.34 -0.95
CA GLU A 4 9.48 -20.72 -0.30
C GLU A 4 9.04 -19.53 -1.17
N SER A 5 7.78 -19.54 -1.59
CA SER A 5 7.24 -18.48 -2.42
C SER A 5 7.33 -17.16 -1.67
N ARG A 6 7.89 -16.13 -2.32
CA ARG A 6 7.91 -14.76 -1.78
C ARG A 6 6.53 -14.09 -1.83
N TYR A 7 5.54 -14.77 -2.41
CA TYR A 7 4.16 -14.30 -2.45
C TYR A 7 3.54 -14.34 -1.06
N ILE A 8 3.07 -13.18 -0.63
CA ILE A 8 2.29 -13.03 0.58
C ILE A 8 0.82 -12.89 0.17
N GLU A 9 0.03 -13.93 0.46
CA GLU A 9 -1.37 -14.03 0.05
C GLU A 9 -2.26 -12.98 0.73
N ASP A 10 -3.19 -12.40 -0.02
CA ASP A 10 -4.17 -11.46 0.51
C ASP A 10 -5.16 -12.13 1.46
N SER A 11 -5.39 -11.52 2.63
CA SER A 11 -6.32 -12.02 3.63
C SER A 11 -7.64 -11.28 3.55
N SER A 12 -8.76 -12.00 3.44
CA SER A 12 -10.06 -11.33 3.38
C SER A 12 -10.48 -10.76 4.74
N ASN A 13 -10.42 -9.43 4.90
CA ASN A 13 -10.90 -8.72 6.10
C ASN A 13 -12.34 -9.12 6.48
N LYS A 14 -12.73 -9.06 7.77
CA LYS A 14 -14.09 -9.46 8.22
C LYS A 14 -15.21 -8.69 7.49
N ASN A 15 -14.94 -7.45 7.09
CA ASN A 15 -15.82 -6.63 6.26
C ASN A 15 -15.25 -6.58 4.83
N GLY A 16 -15.55 -7.62 4.04
CA GLY A 16 -15.20 -7.65 2.63
C GLY A 16 -15.87 -6.51 1.85
N VAL A 17 -15.27 -6.15 0.72
CA VAL A 17 -15.77 -5.11 -0.17
C VAL A 17 -15.98 -5.72 -1.54
N ILE A 18 -17.15 -5.46 -2.10
CA ILE A 18 -17.43 -5.71 -3.50
C ILE A 18 -17.60 -4.36 -4.17
N SER A 19 -16.90 -4.16 -5.28
CA SER A 19 -17.02 -2.96 -6.09
C SER A 19 -17.64 -3.32 -7.44
N LEU A 20 -18.66 -2.58 -7.85
CA LEU A 20 -19.22 -2.65 -9.20
C LEU A 20 -18.78 -1.43 -9.98
N ILE A 21 -18.27 -1.68 -11.18
CA ILE A 21 -17.95 -0.66 -12.16
C ILE A 21 -18.84 -0.89 -13.37
N PHE A 22 -19.61 0.13 -13.76
CA PHE A 22 -20.42 0.05 -14.97
C PHE A 22 -20.56 1.39 -15.65
N SER A 23 -20.71 1.36 -16.97
CA SER A 23 -20.97 2.56 -17.78
C SER A 23 -22.42 2.58 -18.23
N LEU A 24 -23.02 3.78 -18.25
CA LEU A 24 -24.36 4.03 -18.77
C LEU A 24 -24.32 5.20 -19.72
N LYS A 25 -25.13 5.13 -20.76
CA LYS A 25 -25.43 6.29 -21.59
C LYS A 25 -26.17 7.36 -20.78
N GLU A 26 -25.84 8.62 -21.03
CA GLU A 26 -26.51 9.75 -20.40
C GLU A 26 -27.94 9.89 -20.90
N GLU A 27 -28.89 9.55 -20.01
CA GLU A 27 -30.32 9.69 -20.27
C GLU A 27 -31.06 10.06 -18.98
N VAL A 28 -32.19 10.77 -19.11
CA VAL A 28 -33.00 11.18 -17.96
C VAL A 28 -33.45 9.95 -17.16
N GLY A 29 -33.04 9.90 -15.88
CA GLY A 29 -33.41 8.83 -14.96
C GLY A 29 -32.56 7.55 -15.09
N ALA A 30 -31.49 7.51 -15.89
CA ALA A 30 -30.62 6.35 -16.03
C ALA A 30 -30.06 5.87 -14.67
N LEU A 31 -29.50 6.77 -13.87
CA LEU A 31 -29.03 6.45 -12.53
C LEU A 31 -30.17 6.00 -11.60
N ALA A 32 -31.33 6.68 -11.66
CA ALA A 32 -32.47 6.33 -10.82
C ALA A 32 -32.97 4.90 -11.09
N LYS A 33 -32.95 4.44 -12.36
CA LYS A 33 -33.27 3.05 -12.72
C LYS A 33 -32.31 2.06 -12.04
N VAL A 34 -31.00 2.36 -12.06
CA VAL A 34 -29.99 1.54 -11.39
C VAL A 34 -30.21 1.48 -9.88
N LEU A 35 -30.38 2.63 -9.23
CA LEU A 35 -30.53 2.69 -7.77
C LEU A 35 -31.78 1.93 -7.30
N ARG A 36 -32.88 1.97 -8.06
CA ARG A 36 -34.08 1.16 -7.79
C ARG A 36 -33.79 -0.33 -7.81
N THR A 37 -32.94 -0.81 -8.71
CA THR A 37 -32.55 -2.23 -8.75
C THR A 37 -31.88 -2.68 -7.45
N PHE A 38 -31.09 -1.82 -6.80
CA PHE A 38 -30.50 -2.11 -5.49
C PHE A 38 -31.53 -2.02 -4.36
N GLU A 39 -32.38 -1.00 -4.39
CA GLU A 39 -33.47 -0.78 -3.42
C GLU A 39 -34.45 -1.95 -3.38
N GLU A 40 -34.95 -2.40 -4.54
CA GLU A 40 -35.88 -3.53 -4.69
C GLU A 40 -35.30 -4.86 -4.19
N LYS A 41 -33.97 -4.98 -4.11
CA LYS A 41 -33.26 -6.15 -3.60
C LYS A 41 -32.80 -5.99 -2.15
N GLY A 42 -33.11 -4.85 -1.52
CA GLY A 42 -32.74 -4.56 -0.13
C GLY A 42 -31.23 -4.47 0.08
N ILE A 43 -30.48 -3.99 -0.92
CA ILE A 43 -29.01 -3.90 -0.87
C ILE A 43 -28.59 -2.47 -0.59
N ASN A 44 -27.87 -2.29 0.52
CA ASN A 44 -27.30 -1.00 0.90
C ASN A 44 -26.00 -0.71 0.13
N LEU A 45 -25.79 0.57 -0.18
CA LEU A 45 -24.62 1.07 -0.89
C LEU A 45 -23.76 1.89 0.08
N THR A 46 -22.48 1.55 0.19
CA THR A 46 -21.54 2.29 1.08
C THR A 46 -20.89 3.47 0.37
N HIS A 47 -20.79 3.41 -0.95
CA HIS A 47 -20.25 4.46 -1.79
C HIS A 47 -20.92 4.42 -3.15
N ILE A 48 -21.23 5.59 -3.69
CA ILE A 48 -21.69 5.76 -5.06
C ILE A 48 -20.98 6.98 -5.61
N GLU A 49 -20.30 6.79 -6.72
CA GLU A 49 -19.64 7.86 -7.43
C GLU A 49 -19.95 7.75 -8.92
N SER A 50 -20.26 8.87 -9.55
CA SER A 50 -20.41 8.97 -10.99
C SER A 50 -19.38 9.95 -11.55
N ARG A 51 -18.81 9.62 -12.70
CA ARG A 51 -17.90 10.48 -13.45
C ARG A 51 -18.23 10.41 -14.94
N PRO A 52 -18.09 11.51 -15.69
CA PRO A 52 -18.11 11.44 -17.15
C PRO A 52 -17.04 10.44 -17.63
N SER A 53 -17.38 9.57 -18.57
CA SER A 53 -16.40 8.63 -19.11
C SER A 53 -15.28 9.39 -19.83
N ARG A 54 -14.05 8.89 -19.70
CA ARG A 54 -12.88 9.45 -20.39
C ARG A 54 -12.84 9.08 -21.88
N LEU A 55 -13.51 7.99 -22.26
CA LEU A 55 -13.49 7.44 -23.62
C LEU A 55 -14.76 7.85 -24.39
N ASN A 56 -15.92 7.79 -23.76
CA ASN A 56 -17.22 8.02 -24.39
C ASN A 56 -17.88 9.29 -23.83
N LYS A 57 -18.04 10.33 -24.67
CA LYS A 57 -18.57 11.63 -24.23
C LYS A 57 -20.01 11.61 -23.74
N ASP A 58 -20.79 10.64 -24.21
CA ASP A 58 -22.22 10.52 -23.89
C ASP A 58 -22.48 9.46 -22.81
N GLU A 59 -21.44 9.04 -22.07
CA GLU A 59 -21.54 8.03 -21.02
C GLU A 59 -21.04 8.54 -19.67
N TYR A 60 -21.66 8.01 -18.61
CA TYR A 60 -21.20 8.11 -17.25
C TYR A 60 -20.70 6.77 -16.76
N GLU A 61 -19.53 6.78 -16.13
CA GLU A 61 -19.01 5.65 -15.37
C GLU A 61 -19.48 5.76 -13.92
N PHE A 62 -20.01 4.66 -13.42
CA PHE A 62 -20.52 4.53 -12.06
C PHE A 62 -19.70 3.53 -11.27
N PHE A 63 -19.43 3.91 -10.03
CA PHE A 63 -18.59 3.19 -9.11
C PHE A 63 -19.35 2.99 -7.81
N ILE A 64 -19.73 1.75 -7.55
CA ILE A 64 -20.55 1.40 -6.39
C ILE A 64 -19.77 0.46 -5.49
N ASN A 65 -19.67 0.79 -4.20
CA ASN A 65 -19.13 -0.12 -3.19
C ASN A 65 -20.27 -0.70 -2.34
N LEU A 66 -20.25 -2.02 -2.20
CA LEU A 66 -21.17 -2.79 -1.38
C LEU A 66 -20.43 -3.29 -0.13
N GLU A 67 -21.15 -3.33 0.99
CA GLU A 67 -20.62 -3.91 2.23
C GLU A 67 -20.84 -5.44 2.23
N GLY A 68 -19.78 -6.20 2.52
CA GLY A 68 -19.86 -7.64 2.75
C GLY A 68 -19.07 -8.48 1.75
N LYS A 69 -18.76 -9.72 2.16
CA LYS A 69 -18.06 -10.72 1.32
C LYS A 69 -18.98 -11.46 0.35
N ASN A 70 -20.26 -11.55 0.70
CA ASN A 70 -21.26 -12.26 -0.06
C ASN A 70 -22.55 -11.45 -0.02
N VAL A 71 -23.01 -11.05 -1.20
CA VAL A 71 -24.25 -10.31 -1.38
C VAL A 71 -25.20 -11.26 -2.13
N PRO A 72 -26.15 -11.92 -1.45
CA PRO A 72 -26.94 -13.03 -2.03
C PRO A 72 -27.74 -12.69 -3.29
N ALA A 73 -27.99 -11.39 -3.56
CA ALA A 73 -28.68 -10.92 -4.76
C ALA A 73 -27.77 -10.21 -5.77
N LEU A 74 -26.44 -10.24 -5.58
CA LEU A 74 -25.49 -9.56 -6.46
C LEU A 74 -25.54 -10.07 -7.90
N ASP A 75 -25.54 -11.40 -8.09
CA ASP A 75 -25.60 -11.98 -9.44
C ASP A 75 -26.91 -11.59 -10.16
N LYS A 76 -28.01 -11.43 -9.41
CA LYS A 76 -29.30 -10.96 -9.94
C LYS A 76 -29.23 -9.50 -10.35
N ILE A 77 -28.57 -8.65 -9.55
CA ILE A 77 -28.36 -7.24 -9.89
C ILE A 77 -27.47 -7.13 -11.11
N ILE A 78 -26.31 -7.79 -11.12
CA ILE A 78 -25.38 -7.76 -12.27
C ILE A 78 -26.11 -8.22 -13.55
N LYS A 79 -26.94 -9.27 -13.45
CA LYS A 79 -27.77 -9.71 -14.57
C LYS A 79 -28.77 -8.64 -15.02
N SER A 80 -29.49 -8.00 -14.10
CA SER A 80 -30.43 -6.93 -14.44
C SER A 80 -29.74 -5.70 -15.05
N LEU A 81 -28.60 -5.29 -14.51
CA LEU A 81 -27.79 -4.21 -15.07
C LEU A 81 -27.32 -4.53 -16.50
N ARG A 82 -26.90 -5.77 -16.76
CA ARG A 82 -26.47 -6.21 -18.10
C ARG A 82 -27.62 -6.38 -19.08
N SER A 83 -28.72 -6.99 -18.66
CA SER A 83 -29.82 -7.39 -19.55
C SER A 83 -30.90 -6.32 -19.70
N ASP A 84 -31.33 -5.71 -18.59
CA ASP A 84 -32.48 -4.79 -18.59
C ASP A 84 -32.04 -3.35 -18.86
N ILE A 85 -30.83 -2.99 -18.41
CA ILE A 85 -30.27 -1.64 -18.55
C ILE A 85 -29.25 -1.56 -19.71
N GLY A 86 -28.69 -2.70 -20.13
CA GLY A 86 -27.70 -2.76 -21.21
C GLY A 86 -26.32 -2.21 -20.81
N ALA A 87 -26.00 -2.21 -19.51
CA ALA A 87 -24.72 -1.72 -18.99
C ALA A 87 -23.62 -2.78 -19.10
N THR A 88 -22.40 -2.37 -19.46
CA THR A 88 -21.21 -3.19 -19.25
C THR A 88 -20.84 -3.15 -17.77
N VAL A 89 -20.80 -4.28 -17.09
CA VAL A 89 -20.59 -4.37 -15.63
C VAL A 89 -19.38 -5.25 -15.29
N HIS A 90 -18.45 -4.70 -14.53
CA HIS A 90 -17.32 -5.42 -13.92
C HIS A 90 -17.55 -5.58 -12.41
N GLU A 91 -17.47 -6.82 -11.93
CA GLU A 91 -17.47 -7.17 -10.51
C GLU A 91 -16.02 -7.25 -10.03
N LEU A 92 -15.65 -6.40 -9.07
CA LEU A 92 -14.37 -6.43 -8.38
C LEU A 92 -14.59 -6.98 -6.97
N SER A 93 -13.88 -8.05 -6.62
CA SER A 93 -14.00 -8.71 -5.32
C SER A 93 -12.65 -9.16 -4.78
N ARG A 94 -12.47 -9.08 -3.46
CA ARG A 94 -11.36 -9.74 -2.76
C ARG A 94 -11.58 -11.24 -2.57
N THR A 95 -12.79 -11.74 -2.83
CA THR A 95 -13.05 -13.19 -2.84
C THR A 95 -12.57 -13.79 -4.15
N LYS A 96 -11.94 -14.96 -4.09
CA LYS A 96 -11.41 -15.70 -5.27
C LYS A 96 -12.52 -16.33 -6.12
N LYS A 97 -13.55 -15.55 -6.47
CA LYS A 97 -14.65 -15.96 -7.34
C LYS A 97 -14.14 -15.99 -8.78
N LYS A 98 -14.38 -17.10 -9.49
CA LYS A 98 -13.80 -17.38 -10.81
C LYS A 98 -14.06 -16.31 -11.88
N ASP A 99 -15.22 -15.65 -11.81
CA ASP A 99 -15.67 -14.67 -12.82
C ASP A 99 -15.55 -13.20 -12.34
N ALA A 100 -14.93 -12.97 -11.19
CA ALA A 100 -14.71 -11.63 -10.64
C ALA A 100 -13.26 -11.19 -10.88
N VAL A 101 -13.07 -9.89 -11.11
CA VAL A 101 -11.74 -9.27 -11.13
C VAL A 101 -11.27 -9.15 -9.68
N PRO A 102 -10.02 -9.52 -9.34
CA PRO A 102 -9.45 -9.21 -8.04
C PRO A 102 -9.61 -7.73 -7.70
N TRP A 103 -10.17 -7.43 -6.53
CA TRP A 103 -10.38 -6.04 -6.11
C TRP A 103 -9.05 -5.29 -6.00
N PHE A 104 -9.06 -4.03 -6.40
CA PHE A 104 -7.93 -3.12 -6.25
C PHE A 104 -8.42 -1.70 -5.88
N PRO A 105 -7.62 -0.91 -5.15
CA PRO A 105 -7.97 0.46 -4.81
C PRO A 105 -8.03 1.33 -6.07
N ARG A 106 -9.03 2.20 -6.15
CA ARG A 106 -9.24 3.04 -7.34
C ARG A 106 -8.91 4.51 -7.12
N SER A 107 -8.87 4.92 -5.87
CA SER A 107 -8.37 6.21 -5.43
C SER A 107 -7.27 5.99 -4.40
N ILE A 108 -6.37 6.96 -4.28
CA ILE A 108 -5.26 6.90 -3.32
C ILE A 108 -5.76 6.81 -1.86
N GLN A 109 -6.97 7.30 -1.59
CA GLN A 109 -7.63 7.22 -0.28
C GLN A 109 -8.04 5.79 0.08
N GLU A 110 -8.36 4.95 -0.91
CA GLU A 110 -8.79 3.56 -0.67
C GLU A 110 -7.67 2.66 -0.15
N LEU A 111 -6.41 3.11 -0.19
CA LEU A 111 -5.29 2.46 0.49
C LEU A 111 -5.53 2.33 2.01
N ASP A 112 -6.30 3.25 2.61
CA ASP A 112 -6.69 3.19 4.03
C ASP A 112 -7.46 1.91 4.39
N ARG A 113 -8.11 1.26 3.42
CA ARG A 113 -8.98 0.10 3.65
C ARG A 113 -8.21 -1.18 3.95
N PHE A 114 -6.96 -1.25 3.53
CA PHE A 114 -6.12 -2.45 3.68
C PHE A 114 -4.77 -2.21 4.33
N ALA A 115 -4.36 -0.95 4.55
CA ALA A 115 -3.10 -0.64 5.21
C ALA A 115 -2.91 -1.28 6.61
N ASN A 116 -3.99 -1.74 7.24
CA ASN A 116 -3.98 -2.42 8.53
C ASN A 116 -4.05 -3.95 8.43
N GLN A 117 -4.03 -4.52 7.22
CA GLN A 117 -4.04 -5.97 6.98
C GLN A 117 -2.61 -6.51 7.05
N ILE A 118 -2.06 -6.49 8.26
CA ILE A 118 -0.69 -6.91 8.53
C ILE A 118 -0.64 -8.43 8.67
N LEU A 119 0.28 -9.06 7.94
CA LEU A 119 0.43 -10.51 7.90
C LEU A 119 1.59 -11.00 8.77
N SER A 120 2.66 -10.22 8.87
CA SER A 120 3.81 -10.53 9.73
C SER A 120 4.58 -9.26 10.11
N TYR A 121 5.54 -9.41 11.04
CA TYR A 121 6.44 -8.35 11.49
C TYR A 121 5.71 -7.08 11.98
N GLY A 122 4.53 -7.27 12.56
CA GLY A 122 3.71 -6.22 13.15
C GLY A 122 4.14 -5.88 14.58
N ALA A 123 3.16 -5.81 15.48
CA ALA A 123 3.39 -5.63 16.91
C ALA A 123 3.82 -6.91 17.63
N GLU A 124 3.53 -8.07 17.04
CA GLU A 124 3.93 -9.38 17.55
C GLU A 124 5.17 -9.84 16.80
N LEU A 125 6.13 -10.38 17.56
CA LEU A 125 7.44 -10.80 17.07
C LEU A 125 7.53 -12.32 17.16
N ASP A 126 8.19 -12.93 16.19
CA ASP A 126 8.48 -14.36 16.20
C ASP A 126 9.45 -14.70 17.33
N ALA A 127 9.41 -15.97 17.79
CA ALA A 127 10.17 -16.42 18.96
C ALA A 127 11.70 -16.33 18.79
N ASP A 128 12.18 -16.36 17.55
CA ASP A 128 13.59 -16.25 17.15
C ASP A 128 14.03 -14.80 16.89
N HIS A 129 13.10 -13.84 16.89
CA HIS A 129 13.41 -12.42 16.76
C HIS A 129 14.29 -11.93 17.94
N PRO A 130 15.37 -11.17 17.71
CA PRO A 130 16.29 -10.74 18.77
C PRO A 130 15.62 -9.95 19.91
N GLY A 131 14.55 -9.22 19.60
CA GLY A 131 13.73 -8.49 20.57
C GLY A 131 12.56 -9.27 21.19
N PHE A 132 12.40 -10.57 20.93
CA PHE A 132 11.24 -11.35 21.42
C PHE A 132 11.14 -11.36 22.96
N LYS A 133 12.28 -11.44 23.64
CA LYS A 133 12.36 -11.45 25.11
C LYS A 133 12.51 -10.05 25.73
N ASP A 134 12.58 -9.01 24.91
CA ASP A 134 12.71 -7.63 25.38
C ASP A 134 11.31 -6.99 25.52
N PRO A 135 10.81 -6.79 26.75
CA PRO A 135 9.49 -6.18 26.96
C PRO A 135 9.44 -4.70 26.55
N ILE A 136 10.57 -3.99 26.63
CA ILE A 136 10.67 -2.57 26.26
C ILE A 136 10.58 -2.45 24.74
N TYR A 137 11.37 -3.24 24.00
CA TYR A 137 11.32 -3.26 22.54
C TYR A 137 9.94 -3.69 22.00
N ARG A 138 9.29 -4.68 22.63
CA ARG A 138 7.93 -5.10 22.26
C ARG A 138 6.89 -4.01 22.51
N ALA A 139 6.97 -3.30 23.63
CA ALA A 139 6.09 -2.16 23.90
C ALA A 139 6.33 -1.05 22.86
N ARG A 140 7.60 -0.77 22.56
CA ARG A 140 8.00 0.21 21.55
C ARG A 140 7.48 -0.13 20.14
N ARG A 141 7.50 -1.41 19.73
CA ARG A 141 6.91 -1.87 18.47
C ARG A 141 5.39 -1.67 18.40
N LYS A 142 4.69 -1.86 19.53
CA LYS A 142 3.24 -1.58 19.61
C LYS A 142 2.94 -0.09 19.42
N GLU A 143 3.78 0.81 19.92
CA GLU A 143 3.63 2.26 19.67
C GLU A 143 3.69 2.59 18.18
N PHE A 144 4.70 2.09 17.47
CA PHE A 144 4.83 2.28 16.01
C PHE A 144 3.65 1.65 15.24
N ALA A 145 3.25 0.45 15.61
CA ALA A 145 2.10 -0.20 14.99
C ALA A 145 0.81 0.62 15.20
N ASN A 146 0.59 1.16 16.40
CA ASN A 146 -0.55 2.03 16.69
C ASN A 146 -0.55 3.30 15.85
N ILE A 147 0.61 3.90 15.56
CA ILE A 147 0.72 5.04 14.65
C ILE A 147 0.19 4.65 13.28
N ALA A 148 0.71 3.57 12.69
CA ALA A 148 0.29 3.10 11.38
C ALA A 148 -1.20 2.72 11.34
N TYR A 149 -1.73 2.04 12.36
CA TYR A 149 -3.14 1.65 12.42
C TYR A 149 -4.11 2.82 12.41
N ASN A 150 -3.72 3.95 13.00
CA ASN A 150 -4.54 5.15 13.12
C ASN A 150 -4.28 6.17 12.00
N TYR A 151 -3.20 6.02 11.23
CA TYR A 151 -2.91 6.89 10.10
C TYR A 151 -3.97 6.76 9.00
N ARG A 152 -4.40 7.89 8.45
CA ARG A 152 -5.30 7.98 7.29
C ARG A 152 -4.71 8.87 6.22
N HIS A 153 -5.03 8.57 4.96
CA HIS A 153 -4.55 9.36 3.84
C HIS A 153 -4.91 10.84 4.00
N GLY A 154 -3.96 11.73 3.74
CA GLY A 154 -4.12 13.18 3.84
C GLY A 154 -3.70 13.77 5.19
N GLN A 155 -3.44 12.93 6.20
CA GLN A 155 -2.83 13.37 7.45
C GLN A 155 -1.30 13.52 7.29
N PRO A 156 -0.65 14.45 8.01
CA PRO A 156 0.81 14.41 8.14
C PRO A 156 1.22 13.14 8.87
N ILE A 157 2.34 12.53 8.48
CA ILE A 157 2.85 11.32 9.14
C ILE A 157 3.31 11.69 10.56
N PRO A 158 2.80 11.01 11.61
CA PRO A 158 3.19 11.33 12.98
C PRO A 158 4.69 11.19 13.19
N ARG A 159 5.28 12.26 13.74
CA ARG A 159 6.71 12.32 14.06
C ARG A 159 6.96 11.53 15.35
N VAL A 160 8.08 10.82 15.40
CA VAL A 160 8.48 10.00 16.55
C VAL A 160 9.79 10.52 17.13
N THR A 161 9.80 10.71 18.44
CA THR A 161 11.04 10.92 19.19
C THR A 161 11.74 9.58 19.37
N TYR A 162 12.79 9.34 18.59
CA TYR A 162 13.64 8.17 18.73
C TYR A 162 14.57 8.29 19.94
N THR A 163 14.80 7.18 20.64
CA THR A 163 15.67 7.12 21.81
C THR A 163 17.14 7.24 21.41
N GLU A 164 18.03 7.52 22.38
CA GLU A 164 19.48 7.53 22.12
C GLU A 164 20.00 6.17 21.66
N GLU A 165 19.43 5.07 22.17
CA GLU A 165 19.79 3.72 21.74
C GLU A 165 19.36 3.46 20.29
N GLU A 166 18.14 3.84 19.92
CA GLU A 166 17.63 3.75 18.55
C GLU A 166 18.52 4.56 17.60
N LYS A 167 18.86 5.81 17.94
CA LYS A 167 19.76 6.64 17.15
C LYS A 167 21.17 6.05 17.04
N LYS A 168 21.69 5.42 18.09
CA LYS A 168 23.00 4.74 18.06
C LYS A 168 23.00 3.52 17.12
N THR A 169 21.91 2.74 17.12
CA THR A 169 21.72 1.64 16.18
C THR A 169 21.68 2.15 14.74
N TRP A 170 20.91 3.20 14.47
CA TRP A 170 20.89 3.87 13.17
C TRP A 170 22.29 4.35 12.76
N GLY A 171 22.99 5.10 13.61
CA GLY A 171 24.31 5.64 13.30
C GLY A 171 25.33 4.56 12.97
N THR A 172 25.24 3.41 13.65
CA THR A 172 26.08 2.25 13.33
C THR A 172 25.82 1.77 11.90
N VAL A 173 24.55 1.52 11.52
CA VAL A 173 24.19 1.07 10.16
C VAL A 173 24.52 2.13 9.10
N PHE A 174 24.20 3.39 9.39
CA PHE A 174 24.40 4.53 8.50
C PHE A 174 25.88 4.68 8.13
N ARG A 175 26.77 4.68 9.14
CA ARG A 175 28.21 4.85 8.92
C ARG A 175 28.80 3.72 8.08
N GLU A 176 28.48 2.48 8.40
CA GLU A 176 28.99 1.31 7.67
C GLU A 176 28.52 1.33 6.21
N LEU A 177 27.23 1.51 5.95
CA LEU A 177 26.71 1.54 4.59
C LEU A 177 27.19 2.75 3.79
N LYS A 178 27.23 3.94 4.40
CA LYS A 178 27.72 5.15 3.75
C LYS A 178 29.16 5.02 3.28
N SER A 179 30.00 4.28 4.00
CA SER A 179 31.39 4.02 3.58
C SER A 179 31.48 3.18 2.29
N LEU A 180 30.45 2.40 1.97
CA LEU A 180 30.40 1.49 0.83
C LEU A 180 29.69 2.09 -0.39
N TYR A 181 28.78 3.05 -0.21
CA TYR A 181 27.97 3.61 -1.31
C TYR A 181 28.78 4.15 -2.50
N PRO A 182 29.88 4.90 -2.33
CA PRO A 182 30.63 5.45 -3.47
C PRO A 182 31.14 4.38 -4.45
N THR A 183 31.35 3.16 -3.98
CA THR A 183 31.93 2.06 -4.76
C THR A 183 30.94 0.94 -5.10
N HIS A 184 29.84 0.82 -4.34
CA HIS A 184 28.90 -0.30 -4.47
C HIS A 184 27.48 0.12 -4.87
N ALA A 185 27.07 1.36 -4.59
CA ALA A 185 25.75 1.84 -4.98
C ALA A 185 25.73 2.32 -6.43
N CYS A 186 24.57 2.23 -7.08
CA CYS A 186 24.39 2.80 -8.41
C CYS A 186 24.53 4.33 -8.41
N TYR A 187 24.65 4.90 -9.59
CA TYR A 187 24.81 6.34 -9.76
C TYR A 187 23.64 7.12 -9.16
N GLU A 188 22.40 6.68 -9.37
CA GLU A 188 21.17 7.35 -8.91
C GLU A 188 21.14 7.46 -7.39
N HIS A 189 21.55 6.39 -6.69
CA HIS A 189 21.68 6.41 -5.23
C HIS A 189 22.71 7.47 -4.80
N ASN A 190 23.92 7.44 -5.35
CA ASN A 190 24.99 8.39 -5.01
C ASN A 190 24.67 9.83 -5.43
N HIS A 191 23.82 10.03 -6.44
CA HIS A 191 23.36 11.33 -6.89
C HIS A 191 22.33 11.93 -5.92
N VAL A 192 21.38 11.12 -5.43
CA VAL A 192 20.31 11.58 -4.53
C VAL A 192 20.78 11.68 -3.08
N PHE A 193 21.65 10.77 -2.61
CA PHE A 193 22.00 10.68 -1.19
C PHE A 193 22.48 12.01 -0.56
N PRO A 194 23.35 12.82 -1.21
CA PRO A 194 23.73 14.13 -0.68
C PRO A 194 22.56 15.11 -0.51
N LEU A 195 21.51 15.00 -1.32
CA LEU A 195 20.29 15.81 -1.18
C LEU A 195 19.49 15.40 0.06
N LEU A 196 19.43 14.10 0.35
CA LEU A 196 18.79 13.59 1.56
C LEU A 196 19.54 14.03 2.82
N GLU A 197 20.87 14.07 2.79
CA GLU A 197 21.68 14.62 3.90
C GLU A 197 21.37 16.11 4.11
N LYS A 198 21.24 16.86 3.02
CA LYS A 198 21.03 18.31 3.05
C LYS A 198 19.62 18.72 3.46
N TYR A 199 18.58 18.04 2.98
CA TYR A 199 17.19 18.49 3.09
C TYR A 199 16.30 17.60 3.96
N CYS A 200 16.68 16.33 4.17
CA CYS A 200 15.86 15.36 4.93
C CYS A 200 16.49 14.97 6.27
N GLY A 201 17.62 15.56 6.63
CA GLY A 201 18.28 15.30 7.91
C GLY A 201 18.91 13.91 8.00
N TYR A 202 19.29 13.30 6.87
CA TYR A 202 20.06 12.06 6.86
C TYR A 202 21.45 12.32 7.44
N ARG A 203 21.67 11.87 8.68
CA ARG A 203 22.95 11.98 9.37
C ARG A 203 23.14 10.79 10.28
N GLU A 204 24.39 10.52 10.64
CA GLU A 204 24.73 9.43 11.57
C GLU A 204 24.05 9.60 12.94
N ASP A 205 23.84 10.84 13.39
CA ASP A 205 23.27 11.18 14.70
C ASP A 205 21.75 11.39 14.72
N ASN A 206 21.07 11.17 13.59
CA ASN A 206 19.66 11.50 13.44
C ASN A 206 18.91 10.54 12.51
N ILE A 207 17.84 9.92 13.01
CA ILE A 207 16.89 9.15 12.20
C ILE A 207 15.92 10.12 11.52
N PRO A 208 15.87 10.18 10.17
CA PRO A 208 14.93 11.03 9.44
C PRO A 208 13.48 10.71 9.77
N GLN A 209 12.62 11.74 9.77
CA GLN A 209 11.18 11.57 9.97
C GLN A 209 10.51 11.29 8.62
N LEU A 210 9.63 10.29 8.57
CA LEU A 210 8.94 9.92 7.34
C LEU A 210 8.20 11.09 6.67
N GLU A 211 7.65 12.02 7.45
CA GLU A 211 6.95 13.21 6.92
C GLU A 211 7.87 14.08 6.06
N ASP A 212 9.08 14.38 6.53
CA ASP A 212 10.03 15.22 5.78
C ASP A 212 10.48 14.51 4.51
N VAL A 213 10.76 13.21 4.62
CA VAL A 213 11.17 12.37 3.49
C VAL A 213 10.04 12.24 2.46
N SER A 214 8.80 12.08 2.92
CA SER A 214 7.61 12.02 2.06
C SER A 214 7.41 13.34 1.30
N ASN A 215 7.62 14.48 1.97
CA ASN A 215 7.53 15.80 1.33
C ASN A 215 8.64 16.01 0.30
N PHE A 216 9.87 15.55 0.59
CA PHE A 216 10.96 15.56 -0.37
C PHE A 216 10.66 14.70 -1.61
N LEU A 217 10.24 13.44 -1.43
CA LEU A 217 9.88 12.55 -2.53
C LEU A 217 8.74 13.12 -3.40
N GLN A 218 7.75 13.76 -2.77
CA GLN A 218 6.66 14.40 -3.49
C GLN A 218 7.17 15.53 -4.38
N SER A 219 8.17 16.29 -3.92
CA SER A 219 8.79 17.37 -4.70
C SER A 219 9.68 16.87 -5.84
N CYS A 220 10.23 15.66 -5.75
CA CYS A 220 11.09 15.07 -6.79
C CYS A 220 10.28 14.33 -7.85
N THR A 221 9.47 13.36 -7.43
CA THR A 221 8.83 12.38 -8.33
C THR A 221 7.34 12.18 -8.02
N GLY A 222 6.77 12.90 -7.06
CA GLY A 222 5.40 12.67 -6.61
C GLY A 222 5.21 11.40 -5.77
N PHE A 223 6.29 10.64 -5.49
CA PHE A 223 6.25 9.55 -4.52
C PHE A 223 5.97 10.08 -3.11
N ARG A 224 5.27 9.29 -2.31
CA ARG A 224 5.01 9.60 -0.90
C ARG A 224 5.15 8.37 -0.03
N LEU A 225 5.48 8.59 1.23
CA LEU A 225 5.54 7.54 2.22
C LEU A 225 4.18 7.39 2.93
N ARG A 226 3.90 6.17 3.36
CA ARG A 226 2.76 5.84 4.22
C ARG A 226 3.26 4.94 5.35
N PRO A 227 3.05 5.29 6.63
CA PRO A 227 3.45 4.43 7.73
C PRO A 227 2.67 3.11 7.68
N VAL A 228 3.39 1.98 7.77
CA VAL A 228 2.82 0.64 7.86
C VAL A 228 3.35 -0.08 9.10
N ALA A 229 2.50 -0.87 9.74
CA ALA A 229 2.83 -1.54 10.99
C ALA A 229 3.76 -2.76 10.80
N GLY A 230 3.76 -3.36 9.61
CA GLY A 230 4.49 -4.58 9.26
C GLY A 230 4.27 -4.94 7.79
N LEU A 231 4.43 -6.21 7.41
CA LEU A 231 4.26 -6.65 6.03
C LEU A 231 2.78 -6.73 5.63
N LEU A 232 2.47 -6.14 4.47
CA LEU A 232 1.20 -6.29 3.76
C LEU A 232 1.26 -7.52 2.85
N SER A 233 0.10 -7.91 2.31
CA SER A 233 0.05 -8.85 1.18
C SER A 233 0.81 -8.28 -0.02
N SER A 234 1.38 -9.14 -0.87
CA SER A 234 2.07 -8.69 -2.08
C SER A 234 1.14 -7.86 -2.96
N ARG A 235 -0.14 -8.24 -3.06
CA ARG A 235 -1.17 -7.51 -3.79
C ARG A 235 -1.35 -6.08 -3.25
N ASP A 236 -1.52 -5.94 -1.95
CA ASP A 236 -1.79 -4.64 -1.32
C ASP A 236 -0.57 -3.72 -1.36
N PHE A 237 0.63 -4.26 -1.14
CA PHE A 237 1.87 -3.49 -1.24
C PHE A 237 2.10 -2.98 -2.66
N LEU A 238 2.02 -3.86 -3.67
CA LEU A 238 2.21 -3.49 -5.08
C LEU A 238 1.12 -2.51 -5.55
N ALA A 239 -0.13 -2.70 -5.15
CA ALA A 239 -1.20 -1.77 -5.48
C ALA A 239 -0.91 -0.35 -4.97
N GLY A 240 -0.22 -0.18 -3.85
CA GLY A 240 0.26 1.12 -3.37
C GLY A 240 1.22 1.82 -4.34
N LEU A 241 2.12 1.06 -4.97
CA LEU A 241 3.10 1.60 -5.92
C LEU A 241 2.44 2.21 -7.16
N ALA A 242 1.26 1.73 -7.56
CA ALA A 242 0.49 2.29 -8.68
C ALA A 242 0.16 3.78 -8.45
N PHE A 243 0.01 4.18 -7.19
CA PHE A 243 -0.28 5.54 -6.74
C PHE A 243 0.98 6.31 -6.33
N ARG A 244 2.18 5.77 -6.61
CA ARG A 244 3.45 6.27 -6.08
C ARG A 244 3.44 6.36 -4.54
N VAL A 245 2.79 5.40 -3.88
CA VAL A 245 2.74 5.30 -2.42
C VAL A 245 3.60 4.13 -1.99
N PHE A 246 4.64 4.42 -1.23
CA PHE A 246 5.48 3.41 -0.61
C PHE A 246 5.09 3.22 0.86
N HIS A 247 4.74 1.99 1.22
CA HIS A 247 4.44 1.61 2.61
C HIS A 247 5.74 1.38 3.36
N SER A 248 6.07 2.26 4.32
CA SER A 248 7.33 2.27 5.05
C SER A 248 7.09 2.01 6.53
N THR A 249 7.87 1.13 7.13
CA THR A 249 7.87 0.98 8.59
C THR A 249 8.51 2.20 9.27
N GLN A 250 8.21 2.41 10.56
CA GLN A 250 8.81 3.47 11.39
C GLN A 250 9.73 2.95 12.50
N TYR A 251 9.66 1.66 12.82
CA TYR A 251 10.47 1.06 13.87
C TYR A 251 11.89 0.80 13.38
N ILE A 252 12.84 0.73 14.31
CA ILE A 252 14.23 0.34 14.03
C ILE A 252 14.51 -1.06 14.56
N ARG A 253 15.42 -1.78 13.91
CA ARG A 253 15.91 -3.10 14.33
C ARG A 253 16.44 -3.08 15.76
N HIS A 254 16.43 -4.24 16.40
CA HIS A 254 16.91 -4.41 17.77
C HIS A 254 18.42 -4.13 17.90
N SER A 255 18.81 -3.39 18.94
CA SER A 255 20.17 -2.88 19.14
C SER A 255 21.23 -3.96 19.33
N SER A 256 20.86 -5.16 19.78
CA SER A 256 21.78 -6.28 19.97
C SER A 256 22.32 -6.90 18.67
N LYS A 257 21.67 -6.64 17.52
CA LYS A 257 22.08 -7.14 16.20
C LYS A 257 21.96 -6.04 15.14
N PRO A 258 22.75 -4.94 15.22
CA PRO A 258 22.57 -3.79 14.33
C PRO A 258 22.85 -4.12 12.86
N MET A 259 23.71 -5.11 12.58
CA MET A 259 24.09 -5.51 11.22
C MET A 259 23.17 -6.56 10.58
N TYR A 260 22.10 -6.98 11.27
CA TYR A 260 21.20 -8.02 10.76
C TYR A 260 19.75 -7.79 11.22
N THR A 261 18.81 -7.89 10.29
CA THR A 261 17.38 -7.94 10.57
C THR A 261 16.68 -8.77 9.48
N PRO A 262 15.74 -9.66 9.85
CA PRO A 262 14.85 -10.30 8.87
C PRO A 262 13.69 -9.37 8.45
N GLU A 263 13.44 -8.31 9.22
CA GLU A 263 12.35 -7.37 9.00
C GLU A 263 12.83 -6.11 8.26
N PRO A 264 11.98 -5.50 7.40
CA PRO A 264 12.28 -4.23 6.75
C PRO A 264 12.09 -3.07 7.76
N ASP A 265 13.09 -2.82 8.60
CA ASP A 265 13.09 -1.71 9.55
C ASP A 265 13.38 -0.36 8.87
N ILE A 266 13.26 0.75 9.60
CA ILE A 266 13.48 2.11 9.09
C ILE A 266 14.84 2.30 8.39
N CYS A 267 15.87 1.54 8.78
CA CYS A 267 17.16 1.56 8.08
C CYS A 267 17.02 1.04 6.64
N HIS A 268 16.33 -0.09 6.45
CA HIS A 268 16.08 -0.65 5.12
C HIS A 268 15.26 0.31 4.25
N GLU A 269 14.21 0.89 4.81
CA GLU A 269 13.32 1.80 4.08
C GLU A 269 14.05 3.06 3.64
N LEU A 270 14.69 3.75 4.59
CA LEU A 270 15.28 5.05 4.35
C LEU A 270 16.61 4.99 3.58
N LEU A 271 17.43 3.96 3.83
CA LEU A 271 18.75 3.84 3.21
C LEU A 271 18.74 2.99 1.95
N GLY A 272 17.80 2.07 1.81
CA GLY A 272 17.65 1.23 0.62
C GLY A 272 16.73 1.85 -0.41
N HIS A 273 15.46 2.06 -0.05
CA HIS A 273 14.41 2.40 -1.00
C HIS A 273 14.32 3.89 -1.36
N VAL A 274 14.31 4.77 -0.35
CA VAL A 274 14.07 6.21 -0.55
C VAL A 274 14.97 6.87 -1.59
N PRO A 275 16.30 6.63 -1.64
CA PRO A 275 17.16 7.28 -2.63
C PRO A 275 16.71 7.04 -4.06
N LEU A 276 16.26 5.83 -4.38
CA LEU A 276 15.82 5.49 -5.74
C LEU A 276 14.42 6.01 -6.05
N PHE A 277 13.52 6.13 -5.07
CA PHE A 277 12.21 6.75 -5.32
C PHE A 277 12.29 8.24 -5.64
N ALA A 278 13.39 8.91 -5.33
CA ALA A 278 13.63 10.29 -5.75
C ALA A 278 14.16 10.40 -7.20
N ASP A 279 14.59 9.29 -7.82
CA ASP A 279 14.97 9.26 -9.23
C ASP A 279 13.73 9.09 -10.13
N PRO A 280 13.53 9.94 -11.16
CA PRO A 280 12.36 9.85 -12.02
C PRO A 280 12.21 8.53 -12.78
N SER A 281 13.32 7.92 -13.21
CA SER A 281 13.28 6.68 -14.00
C SER A 281 12.89 5.49 -13.14
N PHE A 282 13.47 5.39 -11.94
CA PHE A 282 13.14 4.33 -10.98
C PHE A 282 11.74 4.53 -10.38
N ALA A 283 11.33 5.77 -10.13
CA ALA A 283 9.96 6.09 -9.73
C ALA A 283 8.93 5.63 -10.78
N GLN A 284 9.18 5.90 -12.07
CA GLN A 284 8.30 5.41 -13.13
C GLN A 284 8.30 3.88 -13.19
N PHE A 285 9.48 3.25 -13.20
CA PHE A 285 9.61 1.79 -13.18
C PHE A 285 8.81 1.15 -12.04
N SER A 286 8.96 1.67 -10.82
CA SER A 286 8.25 1.17 -9.64
C SER A 286 6.73 1.34 -9.76
N GLN A 287 6.29 2.46 -10.34
CA GLN A 287 4.88 2.70 -10.59
C GLN A 287 4.30 1.73 -11.62
N GLU A 288 5.04 1.40 -12.69
CA GLU A 288 4.60 0.45 -13.71
C GLU A 288 4.39 -0.96 -13.12
N ILE A 289 5.25 -1.40 -12.20
CA ILE A 289 5.04 -2.66 -11.46
C ILE A 289 3.73 -2.59 -10.65
N GLY A 290 3.50 -1.45 -9.98
CA GLY A 290 2.26 -1.23 -9.25
C GLY A 290 1.02 -1.26 -10.14
N LEU A 291 1.05 -0.58 -11.29
CA LEU A 291 -0.05 -0.59 -12.25
C LEU A 291 -0.32 -2.00 -12.80
N ALA A 292 0.73 -2.77 -13.09
CA ALA A 292 0.61 -4.15 -13.55
C ALA A 292 -0.04 -5.10 -12.52
N SER A 293 0.01 -4.76 -11.23
CA SER A 293 -0.61 -5.54 -10.15
C SER A 293 -2.12 -5.33 -10.01
N LEU A 294 -2.66 -4.20 -10.50
CA LEU A 294 -4.05 -3.84 -10.28
C LEU A 294 -4.99 -4.80 -11.01
N GLY A 295 -5.75 -5.60 -10.26
CA GLY A 295 -6.67 -6.60 -10.81
C GLY A 295 -5.98 -7.84 -11.40
N ALA A 296 -4.66 -7.98 -11.26
CA ALA A 296 -3.94 -9.16 -11.74
C ALA A 296 -4.32 -10.41 -10.92
N PRO A 297 -4.44 -11.60 -11.53
CA PRO A 297 -4.62 -12.87 -10.81
C PRO A 297 -3.45 -13.17 -9.85
N ASP A 298 -3.68 -14.00 -8.83
CA ASP A 298 -2.69 -14.29 -7.78
C ASP A 298 -1.38 -14.88 -8.34
N ASP A 299 -1.44 -15.74 -9.35
CA ASP A 299 -0.25 -16.32 -10.00
C ASP A 299 0.58 -15.28 -10.76
N PHE A 300 -0.04 -14.17 -11.19
CA PHE A 300 0.66 -13.02 -11.76
C PHE A 300 1.21 -12.11 -10.66
N ILE A 301 0.51 -11.95 -9.54
CA ILE A 301 1.06 -11.23 -8.38
C ILE A 301 2.31 -11.93 -7.84
N GLU A 302 2.32 -13.27 -7.78
CA GLU A 302 3.50 -14.04 -7.39
C GLU A 302 4.69 -13.79 -8.32
N LYS A 303 4.45 -13.74 -9.63
CA LYS A 303 5.49 -13.39 -10.61
C LYS A 303 5.99 -11.97 -10.42
N LEU A 304 5.08 -11.00 -10.25
CA LEU A 304 5.44 -9.60 -10.02
C LEU A 304 6.23 -9.41 -8.71
N ALA A 305 5.92 -10.18 -7.66
CA ALA A 305 6.66 -10.16 -6.39
C ALA A 305 8.05 -10.81 -6.49
N THR A 306 8.32 -11.53 -7.57
CA THR A 306 9.61 -12.21 -7.82
C THR A 306 10.56 -11.37 -8.66
N VAL A 307 10.04 -10.47 -9.50
CA VAL A 307 10.79 -9.56 -10.39
C VAL A 307 11.40 -8.42 -9.60
#